data_AF-G3ESV4-F1
#
_entry.id   AF-G3ESV4-F1
#
_cell.length_a   1.000
_cell.length_b   1.000
_cell.length_c   1.000
_cell.angle_alpha   90.00
_cell.angle_beta   90.00
_cell.angle_gamma   90.00
#
_symmetry.space_group_name_H-M   'P 1'
#
loop_
_entity.id
_entity.type
_entity.pdbx_description
1 polymer ?
#
loop_
_entity_poly.entity_id
_entity_poly.type
_entity_poly.pdbx_seq_one_letter_code
_entity_poly.pdbx_strand_id
1 'polypeptide(L)'
;ERFLTDRSLTSTDRWHVPVNWVLSTDPNFNDTSPQGWIPPSFPAVAIDIPGLNQAEWYIVNKQQTGYYRVNYDVQNWAALASVLNSTHELIHVLNRAQIIDDAFNLARNGRNYNYALEISRYLVREEDYIPWAAANAAFAYLDVVLTGSEVYHLFQRYVLELTAPLYSSLGFNNTANDEFVTAYHRTIVLNFNCRFGNEHCVETAQEMLESFRTTQVRLAADIQTTVYCSGLRGGDADNFDFLWGEYLTSTDSSEQSILLNALGCTSNANRRQFYMNQVINETSQVREQDRHTILVSTINASPENMEEALDFVVENFHLIQPRVQGLSGTTNILNALSRRLTTQAHSDKVDQLFNRHQFIFTAGELASIGAIRENIAASLTWSAEYLDTVESWLVENYTDSASIITSSFVIFISIFISIFNH
;
A
#
# COMPACT_ATOMS: atom_id res chain seq x y z
N GLU A 1 3.80 9.68 -24.81
CA GLU A 1 2.32 9.75 -24.96
C GLU A 1 1.71 10.26 -23.65
N ARG A 2 0.43 10.66 -23.63
CA ARG A 2 -0.23 11.00 -22.36
C ARG A 2 -0.40 9.71 -21.55
N PHE A 3 0.17 9.68 -20.35
CA PHE A 3 -0.08 8.58 -19.42
C PHE A 3 -1.50 8.74 -18.86
N LEU A 4 -2.34 7.74 -19.08
CA LEU A 4 -3.71 7.65 -18.58
C LEU A 4 -3.82 6.33 -17.85
N THR A 5 -4.39 6.30 -16.65
CA THR A 5 -4.58 5.03 -15.92
C THR A 5 -5.54 4.11 -16.65
N ASP A 6 -6.58 4.66 -17.28
CA ASP A 6 -7.51 3.96 -18.17
C ASP A 6 -6.99 3.97 -19.63
N ARG A 7 -6.70 2.77 -20.15
CA ARG A 7 -6.19 2.56 -21.51
C ARG A 7 -7.25 2.67 -22.60
N SER A 8 -8.53 2.63 -22.24
CA SER A 8 -9.63 2.84 -23.20
C SER A 8 -9.69 4.29 -23.68
N LEU A 9 -9.11 5.21 -22.90
CA LEU A 9 -9.03 6.62 -23.20
C LEU A 9 -7.83 6.93 -24.10
N THR A 10 -8.01 7.88 -25.02
CA THR A 10 -6.94 8.37 -25.89
C THR A 10 -6.82 9.88 -25.77
N SER A 11 -5.63 10.41 -26.01
CA SER A 11 -5.37 11.85 -25.98
C SER A 11 -4.43 12.30 -27.09
N THR A 12 -4.78 13.44 -27.68
CA THR A 12 -3.98 14.13 -28.70
C THR A 12 -3.04 15.17 -28.09
N ASP A 13 -2.97 15.29 -26.76
CA ASP A 13 -2.12 16.27 -26.08
C ASP A 13 -0.63 15.99 -26.31
N ARG A 14 0.16 17.05 -26.44
CA ARG A 14 1.59 16.99 -26.70
C ARG A 14 2.30 18.07 -25.87
N TRP A 15 3.52 17.79 -25.44
CA TRP A 15 4.31 18.66 -24.57
C TRP A 15 5.73 18.83 -25.10
N HIS A 16 6.33 19.98 -24.79
CA HIS A 16 7.78 20.13 -24.84
C HIS A 16 8.36 19.45 -23.61
N VAL A 17 9.14 18.39 -23.80
CA VAL A 17 9.67 17.59 -22.68
C VAL A 17 11.19 17.76 -22.60
N PRO A 18 11.73 18.41 -21.56
CA PRO A 18 13.16 18.43 -21.32
C PRO A 18 13.61 17.03 -20.87
N VAL A 19 14.64 16.50 -21.52
CA VAL A 19 15.19 15.18 -21.20
C VAL A 19 16.67 15.29 -20.86
N ASN A 20 17.08 14.46 -19.92
CA ASN A 20 18.46 14.19 -19.54
C ASN A 20 18.56 12.69 -19.24
N TRP A 21 19.77 12.14 -19.26
CA TRP A 21 20.00 10.71 -19.13
C TRP A 21 21.30 10.40 -18.41
N VAL A 22 21.36 9.21 -17.83
CA VAL A 22 22.54 8.59 -17.25
C VAL A 22 22.78 7.27 -17.94
N LEU A 23 24.04 6.97 -18.22
CA LEU A 23 24.48 5.71 -18.80
C LEU A 23 25.31 4.96 -17.75
N SER A 24 25.30 3.63 -17.79
CA SER A 24 26.11 2.80 -16.90
C SER A 24 27.62 3.07 -17.02
N THR A 25 28.08 3.59 -18.16
CA THR A 25 29.48 3.95 -18.41
C THR A 25 29.93 5.23 -17.69
N ASP A 26 29.00 6.10 -17.31
CA ASP A 26 29.25 7.33 -16.55
C ASP A 26 28.02 7.63 -15.66
N PRO A 27 27.90 6.95 -14.49
CA PRO A 27 26.72 7.00 -13.64
C PRO A 27 26.61 8.30 -12.82
N ASN A 28 26.61 9.46 -13.50
CA ASN A 28 26.57 10.78 -12.87
C ASN A 28 25.16 11.39 -12.90
N PHE A 29 24.53 11.47 -11.72
CA PHE A 29 23.19 12.01 -11.51
C PHE A 29 23.15 13.48 -11.06
N ASN A 30 24.30 14.14 -10.86
CA ASN A 30 24.36 15.46 -10.20
C ASN A 30 23.91 16.61 -11.11
N ASP A 31 24.28 16.59 -12.39
CA ASP A 31 23.81 17.59 -13.35
C ASP A 31 22.47 17.15 -13.95
N THR A 32 21.40 17.81 -13.49
CA THR A 32 20.02 17.59 -13.92
C THR A 32 19.59 18.54 -15.04
N SER A 33 20.51 19.31 -15.63
CA SER A 33 20.19 20.20 -16.75
C SER A 33 19.65 19.40 -17.95
N PRO A 34 18.70 19.94 -18.72
CA PRO A 34 18.23 19.28 -19.94
C PRO A 34 19.38 19.08 -20.94
N GLN A 35 19.59 17.84 -21.39
CA GLN A 35 20.55 17.48 -22.42
C GLN A 35 19.90 17.39 -23.81
N GLY A 36 18.57 17.33 -23.85
CA GLY A 36 17.76 17.38 -25.06
C GLY A 36 16.35 17.86 -24.77
N TRP A 37 15.59 18.11 -25.85
CA TRP A 37 14.19 18.48 -25.78
C TRP A 37 13.40 17.66 -26.80
N ILE A 38 12.37 16.97 -26.32
CA ILE A 38 11.40 16.31 -27.20
C ILE A 38 10.36 17.36 -27.60
N PRO A 39 10.24 17.70 -28.90
CA PRO A 39 9.22 18.63 -29.36
C PRO A 39 7.83 17.98 -29.34
N PRO A 40 6.75 18.78 -29.31
CA PRO A 40 5.36 18.29 -29.33
C PRO A 40 4.93 17.81 -30.74
N SER A 41 5.74 16.97 -31.40
CA SER A 41 5.48 16.46 -32.76
C SER A 41 5.01 15.01 -32.78
N PHE A 42 4.38 14.60 -33.88
CA PHE A 42 3.99 13.22 -34.15
C PHE A 42 4.38 12.81 -35.58
N PRO A 43 5.07 11.67 -35.82
CA PRO A 43 5.63 10.77 -34.81
C PRO A 43 6.68 11.47 -33.91
N ALA A 44 6.91 10.90 -32.73
CA ALA A 44 7.89 11.45 -31.80
C ALA A 44 9.29 11.43 -32.43
N VAL A 45 10.08 12.47 -32.18
CA VAL A 45 11.46 12.56 -32.65
C VAL A 45 12.34 11.70 -31.74
N ALA A 46 13.14 10.82 -32.35
CA ALA A 46 14.17 10.08 -31.63
C ALA A 46 15.33 11.03 -31.27
N ILE A 47 15.91 10.86 -30.08
CA ILE A 47 17.11 11.55 -29.65
C ILE A 47 18.24 10.54 -29.63
N ASP A 48 19.29 10.80 -30.39
CA ASP A 48 20.51 10.01 -30.34
C ASP A 48 21.25 10.31 -29.04
N ILE A 49 21.39 9.29 -28.18
CA ILE A 49 22.12 9.38 -26.92
C ILE A 49 23.56 8.90 -27.17
N PRO A 50 24.57 9.81 -27.11
CA PRO A 50 25.96 9.42 -27.33
C PRO A 50 26.42 8.39 -26.29
N GLY A 51 27.03 7.29 -26.76
CA GLY A 51 27.55 6.22 -25.89
C GLY A 51 26.52 5.18 -25.44
N LEU A 52 25.23 5.33 -25.80
CA LEU A 52 24.18 4.39 -25.39
C LEU A 52 24.47 2.94 -25.82
N ASN A 53 25.07 2.74 -26.99
CA ASN A 53 25.44 1.42 -27.51
C ASN A 53 26.54 0.70 -26.70
N GLN A 54 27.24 1.42 -25.81
CA GLN A 54 28.25 0.88 -24.91
C GLN A 54 27.72 0.73 -23.48
N ALA A 55 26.51 1.22 -23.21
CA ALA A 55 25.89 1.17 -21.90
C ALA A 55 25.15 -0.15 -21.69
N GLU A 56 25.31 -0.72 -20.50
CA GLU A 56 24.57 -1.92 -20.06
C GLU A 56 23.15 -1.56 -19.63
N TRP A 57 23.00 -0.38 -19.00
CA TRP A 57 21.73 0.20 -18.63
C TRP A 57 21.77 1.72 -18.81
N TYR A 58 20.60 2.32 -18.96
CA TYR A 58 20.42 3.75 -18.98
C TYR A 58 19.15 4.17 -18.23
N ILE A 59 19.19 5.39 -17.68
CA ILE A 59 18.07 6.00 -16.96
C ILE A 59 17.83 7.37 -17.58
N VAL A 60 16.57 7.69 -17.86
CA VAL A 60 16.14 9.03 -18.29
C VAL A 60 15.47 9.73 -17.11
N ASN A 61 15.54 11.06 -17.09
CA ASN A 61 14.96 11.91 -16.05
C ASN A 61 15.72 11.84 -14.72
N LYS A 62 16.97 12.32 -14.73
CA LYS A 62 17.82 12.46 -13.55
C LYS A 62 17.04 13.13 -12.42
N GLN A 63 17.04 12.45 -11.27
CA GLN A 63 16.39 12.85 -10.04
C GLN A 63 14.88 13.17 -10.19
N GLN A 64 14.24 12.63 -11.24
CA GLN A 64 12.83 12.85 -11.55
C GLN A 64 12.43 14.33 -11.66
N THR A 65 13.35 15.19 -12.11
CA THR A 65 13.14 16.64 -12.22
C THR A 65 12.13 17.03 -13.31
N GLY A 66 11.97 16.19 -14.33
CA GLY A 66 10.96 16.32 -15.36
C GLY A 66 9.61 15.71 -14.95
N TYR A 67 8.52 16.40 -15.27
CA TYR A 67 7.15 15.93 -14.97
C TYR A 67 6.65 14.92 -16.02
N TYR A 68 7.25 13.74 -16.04
CA TYR A 68 6.87 12.63 -16.90
C TYR A 68 7.37 11.28 -16.35
N ARG A 69 6.65 10.21 -16.70
CA ARG A 69 7.06 8.83 -16.47
C ARG A 69 7.97 8.34 -17.58
N VAL A 70 8.87 7.41 -17.27
CA VAL A 70 9.76 6.78 -18.26
C VAL A 70 9.45 5.30 -18.35
N ASN A 71 9.21 4.83 -19.58
CA ASN A 71 9.16 3.40 -19.88
C ASN A 71 10.39 3.01 -20.70
N TYR A 72 10.90 1.81 -20.45
CA TYR A 72 12.04 1.25 -21.15
C TYR A 72 11.64 -0.01 -21.93
N ASP A 73 12.50 -0.44 -22.86
CA ASP A 73 12.40 -1.77 -23.43
C ASP A 73 12.72 -2.86 -22.40
N VAL A 74 12.45 -4.11 -22.77
CA VAL A 74 12.58 -5.28 -21.89
C VAL A 74 14.02 -5.47 -21.43
N GLN A 75 14.98 -5.23 -22.32
CA GLN A 75 16.39 -5.43 -22.05
C GLN A 75 16.88 -4.43 -21.00
N ASN A 76 16.51 -3.15 -21.13
CA ASN A 76 16.91 -2.15 -20.15
C ASN A 76 16.18 -2.33 -18.81
N TRP A 77 14.91 -2.74 -18.80
CA TRP A 77 14.23 -3.11 -17.54
C TRP A 77 14.96 -4.24 -16.79
N ALA A 78 15.39 -5.29 -17.51
CA ALA A 78 16.16 -6.39 -16.94
C ALA A 78 17.55 -5.93 -16.44
N ALA A 79 18.22 -5.05 -17.19
CA ALA A 79 19.51 -4.48 -16.80
C ALA A 79 19.39 -3.61 -15.55
N LEU A 80 18.32 -2.81 -15.44
CA LEU A 80 18.00 -2.02 -14.24
C LEU A 80 17.75 -2.91 -13.02
N ALA A 81 16.98 -4.00 -13.17
CA ALA A 81 16.78 -4.97 -12.09
C ALA A 81 18.11 -5.60 -11.63
N SER A 82 19.00 -5.92 -12.58
CA SER A 82 20.33 -6.47 -12.27
C SER A 82 21.22 -5.52 -11.47
N VAL A 83 21.35 -4.25 -11.90
CA VAL A 83 22.17 -3.27 -11.18
C VAL A 83 21.57 -2.91 -9.82
N LEU A 84 20.24 -2.83 -9.71
CA LEU A 84 19.57 -2.59 -8.43
C LEU A 84 19.82 -3.76 -7.45
N ASN A 85 19.75 -5.00 -7.91
CA ASN A 85 19.96 -6.14 -7.01
C ASN A 85 21.44 -6.37 -6.61
N SER A 86 22.39 -5.78 -7.34
CA SER A 86 23.83 -5.95 -7.09
C SER A 86 24.46 -4.74 -6.40
N THR A 87 24.27 -3.54 -6.96
CA THR A 87 24.89 -2.28 -6.52
C THR A 87 23.94 -1.10 -6.72
N HIS A 88 22.73 -1.18 -6.14
CA HIS A 88 21.70 -0.13 -6.21
C HIS A 88 22.21 1.28 -5.90
N GLU A 89 23.15 1.46 -4.97
CA GLU A 89 23.69 2.77 -4.59
C GLU A 89 24.38 3.52 -5.73
N LEU A 90 24.77 2.83 -6.83
CA LEU A 90 25.24 3.50 -8.05
C LEU A 90 24.15 4.37 -8.69
N ILE A 91 22.87 4.04 -8.46
CA ILE A 91 21.72 4.82 -8.92
C ILE A 91 21.28 5.75 -7.80
N HIS A 92 21.15 7.03 -8.12
CA HIS A 92 20.69 8.04 -7.18
C HIS A 92 19.34 7.67 -6.54
N VAL A 93 19.19 7.90 -5.24
CA VAL A 93 18.01 7.53 -4.44
C VAL A 93 16.68 7.95 -5.07
N LEU A 94 16.59 9.18 -5.58
CA LEU A 94 15.40 9.68 -6.29
C LEU A 94 15.08 8.90 -7.58
N ASN A 95 16.09 8.44 -8.32
CA ASN A 95 15.88 7.63 -9.51
C ASN A 95 15.51 6.18 -9.16
N ARG A 96 16.00 5.63 -8.03
CA ARG A 96 15.53 4.32 -7.55
C ARG A 96 14.04 4.36 -7.21
N ALA A 97 13.61 5.42 -6.51
CA ALA A 97 12.20 5.67 -6.24
C ALA A 97 11.38 5.86 -7.52
N GLN A 98 11.88 6.65 -8.48
CA GLN A 98 11.25 6.80 -9.79
C GLN A 98 11.10 5.46 -10.52
N ILE A 99 12.14 4.63 -10.54
CA ILE A 99 12.12 3.33 -11.21
C ILE A 99 11.02 2.43 -10.64
N ILE A 100 10.90 2.37 -9.31
CA ILE A 100 9.82 1.62 -8.65
C ILE A 100 8.45 2.22 -9.02
N ASP A 101 8.28 3.53 -8.84
CA ASP A 101 7.00 4.20 -9.10
C ASP A 101 6.57 4.04 -10.56
N ASP A 102 7.46 4.30 -11.52
CA ASP A 102 7.20 4.15 -12.94
C ASP A 102 6.89 2.69 -13.30
N ALA A 103 7.69 1.71 -12.82
CA ALA A 103 7.47 0.30 -13.15
C ALA A 103 6.06 -0.17 -12.72
N PHE A 104 5.63 0.12 -11.50
CA PHE A 104 4.31 -0.29 -11.02
C PHE A 104 3.16 0.49 -11.67
N ASN A 105 3.30 1.80 -11.90
CA ASN A 105 2.25 2.57 -12.57
C ASN A 105 2.11 2.19 -14.04
N LEU A 106 3.21 1.88 -14.73
CA LEU A 106 3.21 1.35 -16.08
C LEU A 106 2.62 -0.05 -16.13
N ALA A 107 2.89 -0.90 -15.13
CA ALA A 107 2.28 -2.23 -15.03
C ALA A 107 0.75 -2.15 -14.86
N ARG A 108 0.25 -1.24 -14.01
CA ARG A 108 -1.20 -0.93 -13.92
C ARG A 108 -1.80 -0.45 -15.24
N ASN A 109 -0.97 0.10 -16.12
CA ASN A 109 -1.37 0.57 -17.45
C ASN A 109 -0.98 -0.40 -18.57
N GLY A 110 -0.87 -1.69 -18.28
CA GLY A 110 -0.72 -2.73 -19.29
C GLY A 110 0.68 -3.01 -19.77
N ARG A 111 1.69 -2.60 -18.99
CA ARG A 111 3.00 -3.24 -19.05
C ARG A 111 3.00 -4.50 -18.18
N ASN A 112 3.94 -5.40 -18.44
CA ASN A 112 4.01 -6.67 -17.76
C ASN A 112 4.43 -6.46 -16.29
N TYR A 113 3.61 -6.96 -15.35
CA TYR A 113 3.88 -6.92 -13.92
C TYR A 113 5.19 -7.60 -13.52
N ASN A 114 5.66 -8.59 -14.28
CA ASN A 114 6.94 -9.26 -14.03
C ASN A 114 8.09 -8.26 -13.93
N TYR A 115 8.12 -7.20 -14.74
CA TYR A 115 9.20 -6.21 -14.66
C TYR A 115 9.14 -5.43 -13.35
N ALA A 116 7.94 -5.00 -12.93
CA ALA A 116 7.78 -4.26 -11.67
C ALA A 116 8.11 -5.14 -10.46
N LEU A 117 7.68 -6.40 -10.49
CA LEU A 117 7.94 -7.37 -9.43
C LEU A 117 9.44 -7.72 -9.36
N GLU A 118 10.09 -8.02 -10.48
CA GLU A 118 11.55 -8.27 -10.52
C GLU A 118 12.37 -7.06 -10.06
N ILE A 119 11.99 -5.84 -10.47
CA ILE A 119 12.61 -4.61 -9.96
C ILE A 119 12.47 -4.58 -8.44
N SER A 120 11.26 -4.73 -7.88
CA SER A 120 11.04 -4.58 -6.44
C SER A 120 11.80 -5.57 -5.55
N ARG A 121 12.32 -6.68 -6.09
CA ARG A 121 13.12 -7.64 -5.31
C ARG A 121 14.36 -7.03 -4.67
N TYR A 122 14.94 -6.00 -5.27
CA TYR A 122 16.14 -5.35 -4.72
C TYR A 122 15.86 -4.67 -3.38
N LEU A 123 14.59 -4.35 -3.06
CA LEU A 123 14.19 -3.63 -1.85
C LEU A 123 14.66 -4.32 -0.55
N VAL A 124 14.92 -5.64 -0.58
CA VAL A 124 15.55 -6.36 0.54
C VAL A 124 16.92 -5.76 0.95
N ARG A 125 17.57 -5.01 0.06
CA ARG A 125 18.84 -4.31 0.30
C ARG A 125 18.68 -2.79 0.47
N GLU A 126 17.48 -2.25 0.27
CA GLU A 126 17.24 -0.82 0.26
C GLU A 126 17.09 -0.28 1.68
N GLU A 127 17.92 0.70 2.03
CA GLU A 127 17.93 1.34 3.35
C GLU A 127 17.34 2.77 3.31
N ASP A 128 17.22 3.37 2.13
CA ASP A 128 16.69 4.73 2.00
C ASP A 128 15.15 4.75 2.06
N TYR A 129 14.61 5.77 2.74
CA TYR A 129 13.17 5.96 2.86
C TYR A 129 12.46 6.23 1.53
N ILE A 130 13.06 7.00 0.62
CA ILE A 130 12.35 7.52 -0.56
C ILE A 130 11.91 6.38 -1.50
N PRO A 131 12.78 5.39 -1.83
CA PRO A 131 12.36 4.24 -2.64
C PRO A 131 11.31 3.36 -1.92
N TRP A 132 11.40 3.22 -0.59
CA TRP A 132 10.37 2.55 0.20
C TRP A 132 9.04 3.29 0.23
N ALA A 133 9.03 4.62 0.19
CA ALA A 133 7.81 5.41 0.05
C ALA A 133 7.14 5.16 -1.31
N ALA A 134 7.92 5.04 -2.39
CA ALA A 134 7.41 4.65 -3.71
C ALA A 134 6.85 3.21 -3.70
N ALA A 135 7.60 2.27 -3.12
CA ALA A 135 7.16 0.88 -2.96
C ALA A 135 5.88 0.77 -2.10
N ASN A 136 5.75 1.59 -1.06
CA ASN A 136 4.58 1.60 -0.20
C ASN A 136 3.29 1.93 -0.98
N ALA A 137 3.33 2.93 -1.87
CA ALA A 137 2.20 3.24 -2.75
C ALA A 137 1.91 2.12 -3.77
N ALA A 138 2.94 1.42 -4.23
CA ALA A 138 2.81 0.27 -5.11
C ALA A 138 2.11 -0.90 -4.41
N PHE A 139 2.63 -1.31 -3.26
CA PHE A 139 2.14 -2.44 -2.48
C PHE A 139 0.79 -2.17 -1.81
N ALA A 140 0.48 -0.93 -1.41
CA ALA A 140 -0.84 -0.60 -0.88
C ALA A 140 -1.97 -0.82 -1.90
N TYR A 141 -1.69 -0.62 -3.19
CA TYR A 141 -2.66 -0.96 -4.24
C TYR A 141 -2.77 -2.47 -4.43
N LEU A 142 -1.64 -3.18 -4.52
CA LEU A 142 -1.62 -4.64 -4.68
C LEU A 142 -2.30 -5.34 -3.50
N ASP A 143 -2.07 -4.88 -2.27
CA ASP A 143 -2.79 -5.29 -1.05
C ASP A 143 -4.32 -5.27 -1.27
N VAL A 144 -4.84 -4.17 -1.82
CA VAL A 144 -6.27 -3.99 -2.07
C VAL A 144 -6.80 -4.91 -3.17
N VAL A 145 -6.14 -4.96 -4.33
CA VAL A 145 -6.64 -5.74 -5.47
C VAL A 145 -6.42 -7.24 -5.32
N LEU A 146 -5.43 -7.67 -4.52
CA LEU A 146 -5.15 -9.08 -4.24
C LEU A 146 -5.89 -9.61 -3.01
N THR A 147 -6.54 -8.77 -2.18
CA THR A 147 -7.19 -9.20 -0.92
C THR A 147 -8.12 -10.41 -1.08
N GLY A 148 -8.84 -10.51 -2.21
CA GLY A 148 -9.76 -11.62 -2.50
C GLY A 148 -9.13 -12.83 -3.21
N SER A 149 -7.85 -12.78 -3.53
CA SER A 149 -7.12 -13.86 -4.21
C SER A 149 -6.79 -15.00 -3.26
N GLU A 150 -6.84 -16.24 -3.75
CA GLU A 150 -6.43 -17.44 -2.98
C GLU A 150 -4.93 -17.41 -2.63
N VAL A 151 -4.11 -16.72 -3.43
CA VAL A 151 -2.65 -16.60 -3.23
C VAL A 151 -2.25 -15.30 -2.53
N TYR A 152 -3.20 -14.56 -1.95
CA TYR A 152 -2.94 -13.33 -1.22
C TYR A 152 -1.88 -13.51 -0.10
N HIS A 153 -1.89 -14.66 0.56
CA HIS A 153 -0.90 -15.02 1.58
C HIS A 153 0.55 -15.08 1.03
N LEU A 154 0.74 -15.40 -0.26
CA LEU A 154 2.05 -15.36 -0.91
C LEU A 154 2.52 -13.91 -1.13
N PHE A 155 1.60 -13.00 -1.44
CA PHE A 155 1.91 -11.57 -1.51
C PHE A 155 2.31 -11.00 -0.14
N GLN A 156 1.58 -11.38 0.91
CA GLN A 156 1.93 -11.02 2.29
C GLN A 156 3.35 -11.50 2.63
N ARG A 157 3.65 -12.79 2.37
CA ARG A 157 5.00 -13.36 2.54
C ARG A 157 6.05 -12.60 1.75
N TYR A 158 5.78 -12.31 0.48
CA TYR A 158 6.70 -11.56 -0.38
C TYR A 158 7.11 -10.23 0.26
N VAL A 159 6.14 -9.41 0.68
CA VAL A 159 6.43 -8.10 1.29
C VAL A 159 7.13 -8.24 2.66
N LEU A 160 6.77 -9.26 3.45
CA LEU A 160 7.47 -9.57 4.69
C LEU A 160 8.96 -9.91 4.44
N GLU A 161 9.26 -10.71 3.42
CA GLU A 161 10.64 -11.04 3.05
C GLU A 161 11.44 -9.81 2.61
N LEU A 162 10.84 -8.90 1.82
CA LEU A 162 11.50 -7.64 1.43
C LEU A 162 11.78 -6.73 2.64
N THR A 163 10.84 -6.65 3.58
CA THR A 163 10.94 -5.72 4.72
C THR A 163 11.75 -6.28 5.89
N ALA A 164 12.07 -7.57 5.92
CA ALA A 164 12.71 -8.23 7.05
C ALA A 164 14.04 -7.58 7.51
N PRO A 165 14.96 -7.16 6.62
CA PRO A 165 16.21 -6.51 7.04
C PRO A 165 15.96 -5.16 7.72
N LEU A 166 15.05 -4.35 7.17
CA LEU A 166 14.68 -3.06 7.75
C LEU A 166 13.87 -3.19 9.03
N TYR A 167 13.01 -4.20 9.12
CA TYR A 167 12.28 -4.48 10.35
C TYR A 167 13.25 -4.81 11.49
N SER A 168 14.29 -5.60 11.18
CA SER A 168 15.36 -5.95 12.13
C SER A 168 16.19 -4.73 12.56
N SER A 169 16.40 -3.75 11.68
CA SER A 169 17.21 -2.57 11.99
C SER A 169 16.42 -1.46 12.69
N LEU A 170 15.18 -1.19 12.27
CA LEU A 170 14.38 -0.06 12.77
C LEU A 170 13.50 -0.42 13.98
N GLY A 171 12.90 -1.60 13.98
CA GLY A 171 12.02 -2.11 15.04
C GLY A 171 11.00 -1.09 15.58
N PHE A 172 10.63 -1.23 16.85
CA PHE A 172 9.72 -0.33 17.56
C PHE A 172 10.42 0.79 18.34
N ASN A 173 11.74 0.72 18.50
CA ASN A 173 12.47 1.63 19.37
C ASN A 173 13.00 2.84 18.59
N ASN A 174 12.63 4.04 19.03
CA ASN A 174 13.27 5.26 18.58
C ASN A 174 14.68 5.35 19.17
N THR A 175 15.68 5.69 18.35
CA THR A 175 17.04 5.96 18.84
C THR A 175 17.31 7.46 18.90
N ALA A 176 18.22 7.88 19.79
CA ALA A 176 18.58 9.30 19.91
C ALA A 176 19.27 9.87 18.64
N ASN A 177 19.73 9.00 17.74
CA ASN A 177 20.39 9.37 16.49
C ASN A 177 19.46 9.24 15.26
N ASP A 178 18.18 8.95 15.47
CA ASP A 178 17.22 8.83 14.36
C ASP A 178 17.13 10.16 13.61
N GLU A 179 17.34 10.13 12.30
CA GLU A 179 16.99 11.25 11.43
C GLU A 179 15.46 11.44 11.41
N PHE A 180 15.00 12.65 11.07
CA PHE A 180 13.56 12.94 10.99
C PHE A 180 12.78 11.98 10.08
N VAL A 181 13.40 11.53 8.98
CA VAL A 181 12.78 10.61 8.02
C VAL A 181 12.65 9.18 8.56
N THR A 182 13.45 8.80 9.56
CA THR A 182 13.48 7.45 10.15
C THR A 182 12.13 7.06 10.74
N ALA A 183 11.42 8.00 11.37
CA ALA A 183 10.08 7.76 11.92
C ALA A 183 9.06 7.37 10.84
N TYR A 184 9.12 8.01 9.67
CA TYR A 184 8.27 7.66 8.53
C TYR A 184 8.66 6.29 7.95
N HIS A 185 9.96 6.01 7.89
CA HIS A 185 10.46 4.72 7.42
C HIS A 185 9.99 3.58 8.33
N ARG A 186 10.16 3.76 9.66
CA ARG A 186 9.67 2.84 10.68
C ARG A 186 8.17 2.60 10.56
N THR A 187 7.39 3.66 10.32
CA THR A 187 5.94 3.55 10.13
C THR A 187 5.59 2.65 8.95
N ILE A 188 6.25 2.79 7.79
CA ILE A 188 6.02 1.92 6.62
C ILE A 188 6.33 0.46 6.97
N VAL A 189 7.51 0.22 7.55
CA VAL A 189 8.01 -1.13 7.84
C VAL A 189 7.14 -1.83 8.89
N LEU A 190 6.81 -1.16 9.99
CA LEU A 190 5.94 -1.71 11.03
C LEU A 190 4.52 -1.96 10.51
N ASN A 191 3.98 -1.07 9.67
CA ASN A 191 2.66 -1.27 9.08
C ASN A 191 2.60 -2.52 8.21
N PHE A 192 3.59 -2.75 7.33
CA PHE A 192 3.65 -3.99 6.56
C PHE A 192 3.76 -5.21 7.46
N ASN A 193 4.71 -5.20 8.39
CA ASN A 193 4.98 -6.36 9.24
C ASN A 193 3.77 -6.74 10.10
N CYS A 194 3.20 -5.77 10.82
CA CYS A 194 2.09 -6.06 11.72
C CYS A 194 0.78 -6.34 10.97
N ARG A 195 0.52 -5.69 9.82
CA ARG A 195 -0.70 -5.94 9.01
C ARG A 195 -0.65 -7.29 8.29
N PHE A 196 0.52 -7.73 7.86
CA PHE A 196 0.71 -8.98 7.12
C PHE A 196 1.02 -10.18 8.02
N GLY A 197 0.90 -10.03 9.34
CA GLY A 197 0.94 -11.15 10.27
C GLY A 197 2.35 -11.60 10.64
N ASN A 198 3.36 -10.72 10.60
CA ASN A 198 4.61 -10.99 11.28
C ASN A 198 4.34 -11.16 12.79
N GLU A 199 4.47 -12.39 13.28
CA GLU A 199 4.15 -12.77 14.67
C GLU A 199 4.89 -11.87 15.67
N HIS A 200 6.20 -11.66 15.48
CA HIS A 200 6.99 -10.82 16.36
C HIS A 200 6.50 -9.37 16.40
N CYS A 201 6.06 -8.82 15.25
CA CYS A 201 5.48 -7.47 15.19
C CYS A 201 4.17 -7.38 15.98
N VAL A 202 3.27 -8.34 15.78
CA VAL A 202 1.96 -8.36 16.44
C VAL A 202 2.13 -8.56 17.95
N GLU A 203 2.93 -9.53 18.37
CA GLU A 203 3.20 -9.82 19.79
C GLU A 203 3.83 -8.61 20.48
N THR A 204 4.85 -8.00 19.87
CA THR A 204 5.50 -6.80 20.45
C THR A 204 4.51 -5.65 20.57
N ALA A 205 3.66 -5.41 19.57
CA ALA A 205 2.66 -4.35 19.65
C ALA A 205 1.62 -4.62 20.76
N GLN A 206 1.21 -5.87 20.94
CA GLN A 206 0.31 -6.29 22.02
C GLN A 206 0.96 -6.11 23.40
N GLU A 207 2.22 -6.53 23.57
CA GLU A 207 2.98 -6.35 24.81
C GLU A 207 3.17 -4.87 25.16
N MET A 208 3.48 -4.03 24.16
CA MET A 208 3.62 -2.59 24.36
C MET A 208 2.30 -1.92 24.75
N LEU A 209 1.17 -2.34 24.16
CA LEU A 209 -0.15 -1.87 24.54
C LEU A 209 -0.53 -2.32 25.95
N GLU A 210 -0.24 -3.57 26.32
CA GLU A 210 -0.49 -4.08 27.67
C GLU A 210 0.38 -3.38 28.73
N SER A 211 1.66 -3.12 28.40
CA SER A 211 2.54 -2.32 29.23
C SER A 211 2.00 -0.90 29.40
N PHE A 212 1.49 -0.29 28.33
CA PHE A 212 0.86 1.02 28.43
C PHE A 212 -0.38 0.98 29.35
N ARG A 213 -1.25 -0.02 29.19
CA ARG A 213 -2.44 -0.21 30.04
C ARG A 213 -2.10 -0.33 31.52
N THR A 214 -1.08 -1.10 31.86
CA THR A 214 -0.68 -1.40 33.25
C THR A 214 0.14 -0.30 33.90
N THR A 215 1.06 0.32 33.16
CA THR A 215 2.02 1.30 33.72
C THR A 215 1.57 2.75 33.53
N GLN A 216 0.64 3.02 32.61
CA GLN A 216 0.24 4.35 32.18
C GLN A 216 1.38 5.20 31.57
N VAL A 217 2.52 4.56 31.25
CA VAL A 217 3.63 5.21 30.56
C VAL A 217 3.32 5.27 29.07
N ARG A 218 3.19 6.49 28.55
CA ARG A 218 2.88 6.74 27.13
C ARG A 218 4.03 6.30 26.22
N LEU A 219 3.67 5.72 25.07
CA LEU A 219 4.60 5.41 23.99
C LEU A 219 5.05 6.69 23.27
N ALA A 220 6.17 6.61 22.54
CA ALA A 220 6.59 7.68 21.65
C ALA A 220 5.54 7.95 20.57
N ALA A 221 5.26 9.23 20.29
CA ALA A 221 4.18 9.64 19.38
C ALA A 221 4.25 8.96 18.00
N ASP A 222 5.47 8.79 17.46
CA ASP A 222 5.72 8.23 16.13
C ASP A 222 5.22 6.79 15.94
N ILE A 223 5.11 6.01 17.02
CA ILE A 223 4.73 4.60 16.97
C ILE A 223 3.34 4.33 17.56
N GLN A 224 2.73 5.30 18.24
CA GLN A 224 1.47 5.11 18.97
C GLN A 224 0.37 4.55 18.07
N THR A 225 0.10 5.18 16.92
CA THR A 225 -0.94 4.71 16.00
C THR A 225 -0.71 3.27 15.57
N THR A 226 0.54 2.91 15.22
CA THR A 226 0.89 1.57 14.76
C THR A 226 0.79 0.53 15.87
N VAL A 227 1.30 0.84 17.06
CA VAL A 227 1.24 -0.05 18.23
C VAL A 227 -0.19 -0.25 18.69
N TYR A 228 -0.96 0.82 18.88
CA TYR A 228 -2.35 0.73 19.32
C TYR A 228 -3.22 0.01 18.29
N CYS A 229 -3.12 0.35 17.01
CA CYS A 229 -3.86 -0.32 15.95
C CYS A 229 -3.51 -1.82 15.87
N SER A 230 -2.22 -2.16 15.90
CA SER A 230 -1.76 -3.55 15.80
C SER A 230 -2.07 -4.35 17.06
N GLY A 231 -1.95 -3.75 18.25
CA GLY A 231 -2.32 -4.39 19.51
C GLY A 231 -3.82 -4.68 19.64
N LEU A 232 -4.67 -3.95 18.89
CA LEU A 232 -6.10 -4.25 18.76
C LEU A 232 -6.43 -5.33 17.72
N ARG A 233 -5.48 -5.70 16.85
CA ARG A 233 -5.61 -6.85 15.94
C ARG A 233 -5.32 -8.12 16.72
N GLY A 234 -6.32 -9.00 16.86
CA GLY A 234 -6.20 -10.20 17.70
C GLY A 234 -6.21 -9.92 19.20
N GLY A 235 -6.36 -8.64 19.61
CA GLY A 235 -6.48 -8.23 21.01
C GLY A 235 -7.89 -8.49 21.57
N ASP A 236 -7.99 -8.44 22.90
CA ASP A 236 -9.25 -8.61 23.62
C ASP A 236 -10.09 -7.32 23.67
N ALA A 237 -11.30 -7.44 24.23
CA ALA A 237 -12.19 -6.29 24.42
C ALA A 237 -11.62 -5.28 25.43
N ASP A 238 -10.76 -5.71 26.35
CA ASP A 238 -10.24 -4.90 27.44
C ASP A 238 -9.24 -3.86 26.93
N ASN A 239 -8.40 -4.23 25.95
CA ASN A 239 -7.49 -3.28 25.29
C ASN A 239 -8.25 -2.20 24.50
N PHE A 240 -9.35 -2.56 23.85
CA PHE A 240 -10.23 -1.57 23.22
C PHE A 240 -10.87 -0.64 24.26
N ASP A 241 -11.43 -1.21 25.33
CA ASP A 241 -12.12 -0.44 26.37
C ASP A 241 -11.17 0.52 27.09
N PHE A 242 -9.93 0.08 27.30
CA PHE A 242 -8.86 0.92 27.84
C PHE A 242 -8.58 2.12 26.92
N LEU A 243 -8.26 1.90 25.64
CA LEU A 243 -7.98 2.99 24.70
C LEU A 243 -9.18 3.90 24.47
N TRP A 244 -10.40 3.35 24.53
CA TRP A 244 -11.63 4.14 24.51
C TRP A 244 -11.74 5.03 25.75
N GLY A 245 -11.43 4.50 26.93
CA GLY A 245 -11.33 5.28 28.17
C GLY A 245 -10.32 6.43 28.06
N GLU A 246 -9.12 6.15 27.56
CA GLU A 246 -8.08 7.17 27.32
C GLU A 246 -8.59 8.28 26.39
N TYR A 247 -9.32 7.92 25.33
CA TYR A 247 -9.91 8.89 24.40
C TYR A 247 -10.90 9.83 25.10
N LEU A 248 -11.77 9.29 25.95
CA LEU A 248 -12.77 10.07 26.68
C LEU A 248 -12.13 11.00 27.72
N THR A 249 -11.01 10.62 28.31
CA THR A 249 -10.31 11.42 29.32
C THR A 249 -9.34 12.44 28.73
N SER A 250 -8.85 12.22 27.52
CA SER A 250 -7.85 13.08 26.90
C SER A 250 -8.43 14.44 26.52
N THR A 251 -7.65 15.49 26.80
CA THR A 251 -7.92 16.86 26.37
C THR A 251 -7.05 17.29 25.18
N ASP A 252 -6.11 16.45 24.74
CA ASP A 252 -5.23 16.72 23.61
C ASP A 252 -5.88 16.22 22.31
N SER A 253 -6.15 17.14 21.38
CA SER A 253 -6.74 16.80 20.08
C SER A 253 -5.86 15.85 19.25
N SER A 254 -4.55 15.92 19.41
CA SER A 254 -3.60 15.07 18.69
C SER A 254 -3.68 13.64 19.18
N GLU A 255 -3.71 13.45 20.51
CA GLU A 255 -3.88 12.15 21.15
C GLU A 255 -5.26 11.55 20.82
N GLN A 256 -6.32 12.35 20.89
CA GLN A 256 -7.66 11.93 20.49
C GLN A 256 -7.71 11.44 19.03
N SER A 257 -7.00 12.11 18.12
CA SER A 257 -6.89 11.69 16.72
C SER A 257 -6.18 10.34 16.58
N ILE A 258 -5.07 10.14 17.30
CA ILE A 258 -4.32 8.87 17.32
C ILE A 258 -5.22 7.74 17.82
N LEU A 259 -5.92 7.96 18.93
CA LEU A 259 -6.80 6.96 19.54
C LEU A 259 -7.97 6.61 18.63
N LEU A 260 -8.65 7.58 18.01
CA LEU A 260 -9.72 7.31 17.04
C LEU A 260 -9.21 6.51 15.83
N ASN A 261 -8.02 6.82 15.31
CA ASN A 261 -7.47 6.04 14.21
C ASN A 261 -7.15 4.60 14.63
N ALA A 262 -6.61 4.40 15.83
CA ALA A 262 -6.28 3.07 16.33
C ALA A 262 -7.50 2.20 16.65
N LEU A 263 -8.53 2.76 17.28
CA LEU A 263 -9.74 2.03 17.72
C LEU A 263 -10.48 1.32 16.58
N GLY A 264 -10.40 1.85 15.35
CA GLY A 264 -10.96 1.21 14.16
C GLY A 264 -10.31 -0.13 13.81
N CYS A 265 -9.13 -0.43 14.36
CA CYS A 265 -8.39 -1.67 14.11
C CYS A 265 -8.81 -2.86 14.97
N THR A 266 -9.80 -2.70 15.85
CA THR A 266 -10.29 -3.83 16.66
C THR A 266 -10.82 -4.96 15.78
N SER A 267 -10.40 -6.19 16.11
CA SER A 267 -10.97 -7.42 15.56
C SER A 267 -12.19 -7.92 16.35
N ASN A 268 -12.55 -7.28 17.46
CA ASN A 268 -13.71 -7.69 18.26
C ASN A 268 -15.00 -7.13 17.65
N ALA A 269 -15.87 -8.01 17.15
CA ALA A 269 -17.11 -7.63 16.46
C ALA A 269 -18.03 -6.72 17.31
N ASN A 270 -18.17 -6.99 18.61
CA ASN A 270 -19.02 -6.18 19.50
C ASN A 270 -18.44 -4.78 19.70
N ARG A 271 -17.12 -4.65 19.84
CA ARG A 271 -16.44 -3.35 19.96
C ARG A 271 -16.42 -2.59 18.65
N ARG A 272 -16.24 -3.26 17.52
CA ARG A 272 -16.38 -2.68 16.18
C ARG A 272 -17.78 -2.09 15.98
N GLN A 273 -18.83 -2.84 16.30
CA GLN A 273 -20.21 -2.34 16.21
C GLN A 273 -20.46 -1.17 17.16
N PHE A 274 -20.02 -1.27 18.43
CA PHE A 274 -20.10 -0.16 19.39
C PHE A 274 -19.41 1.10 18.86
N TYR A 275 -18.23 0.95 18.27
CA TYR A 275 -17.41 2.03 17.73
C TYR A 275 -18.10 2.73 16.56
N MET A 276 -18.57 1.98 15.55
CA MET A 276 -19.32 2.54 14.41
C MET A 276 -20.62 3.21 14.85
N ASN A 277 -21.30 2.68 15.86
CA ASN A 277 -22.51 3.30 16.41
C ASN A 277 -22.25 4.68 17.03
N GLN A 278 -21.02 5.02 17.44
CA GLN A 278 -20.70 6.36 17.96
C GLN A 278 -20.84 7.46 16.90
N VAL A 279 -20.87 7.11 15.61
CA VAL A 279 -21.14 8.07 14.52
C VAL A 279 -22.57 8.60 14.59
N ILE A 280 -23.53 7.68 14.72
CA ILE A 280 -24.96 7.99 14.64
C ILE A 280 -25.59 8.27 16.01
N ASN A 281 -24.95 7.84 17.10
CA ASN A 281 -25.45 8.06 18.46
C ASN A 281 -25.51 9.56 18.82
N GLU A 282 -26.68 10.01 19.29
CA GLU A 282 -26.94 11.38 19.77
C GLU A 282 -26.11 11.76 20.99
N THR A 283 -25.89 10.80 21.90
CA THR A 283 -25.16 11.03 23.15
C THR A 283 -23.68 10.65 23.03
N SER A 284 -23.18 10.44 21.82
CA SER A 284 -21.77 10.15 21.58
C SER A 284 -20.90 11.33 22.04
N GLN A 285 -19.85 11.01 22.80
CA GLN A 285 -18.87 11.98 23.28
C GLN A 285 -17.85 12.37 22.20
N VAL A 286 -17.91 11.73 21.02
CA VAL A 286 -17.07 12.08 19.87
C VAL A 286 -17.61 13.36 19.22
N ARG A 287 -16.74 14.36 19.11
CA ARG A 287 -17.03 15.63 18.43
C ARG A 287 -17.52 15.35 17.02
N GLU A 288 -18.59 16.01 16.58
CA GLU A 288 -19.19 15.78 15.25
C GLU A 288 -18.19 15.87 14.10
N GLN A 289 -17.27 16.85 14.15
CA GLN A 289 -16.21 17.02 13.16
C GLN A 289 -15.25 15.82 13.06
N ASP A 290 -15.09 15.02 14.12
CA ASP A 290 -14.17 13.88 14.19
C ASP A 290 -14.88 12.54 13.95
N ARG A 291 -16.22 12.51 13.97
CA ARG A 291 -17.00 11.27 13.84
C ARG A 291 -16.71 10.52 12.53
N HIS A 292 -16.36 11.23 11.46
CA HIS A 292 -15.99 10.58 10.20
C HIS A 292 -14.75 9.70 10.32
N THR A 293 -13.82 10.02 11.23
CA THR A 293 -12.60 9.23 11.50
C THR A 293 -12.92 7.81 11.92
N ILE A 294 -14.03 7.60 12.64
CA ILE A 294 -14.49 6.26 13.08
C ILE A 294 -14.66 5.32 11.89
N LEU A 295 -15.40 5.76 10.86
CA LEU A 295 -15.66 4.94 9.68
C LEU A 295 -14.41 4.87 8.81
N VAL A 296 -13.69 5.98 8.63
CA VAL A 296 -12.45 5.99 7.84
C VAL A 296 -11.39 5.04 8.41
N SER A 297 -11.21 5.00 9.73
CA SER A 297 -10.25 4.10 10.37
C SER A 297 -10.71 2.64 10.28
N THR A 298 -12.00 2.38 10.51
CA THR A 298 -12.59 1.03 10.38
C THR A 298 -12.46 0.50 8.95
N ILE A 299 -12.74 1.31 7.93
CA ILE A 299 -12.59 0.95 6.51
C ILE A 299 -11.15 0.59 6.15
N ASN A 300 -10.16 1.24 6.76
CA ASN A 300 -8.75 1.04 6.44
C ASN A 300 -8.07 -0.07 7.24
N ALA A 301 -8.73 -0.56 8.30
CA ALA A 301 -8.15 -1.47 9.28
C ALA A 301 -7.84 -2.87 8.73
N SER A 302 -8.84 -3.50 8.10
CA SER A 302 -8.79 -4.86 7.55
C SER A 302 -9.91 -5.06 6.50
N PRO A 303 -9.81 -6.08 5.64
CA PRO A 303 -10.89 -6.43 4.70
C PRO A 303 -12.23 -6.69 5.40
N GLU A 304 -12.22 -7.42 6.52
CA GLU A 304 -13.43 -7.69 7.31
C GLU A 304 -14.06 -6.40 7.85
N ASN A 305 -13.26 -5.51 8.45
CA ASN A 305 -13.77 -4.26 9.01
C ASN A 305 -14.30 -3.34 7.89
N MET A 306 -13.71 -3.39 6.70
CA MET A 306 -14.18 -2.65 5.53
C MET A 306 -15.56 -3.11 5.08
N GLU A 307 -15.82 -4.42 4.99
CA GLU A 307 -17.13 -4.97 4.61
C GLU A 307 -18.22 -4.57 5.59
N GLU A 308 -17.93 -4.69 6.89
CA GLU A 308 -18.86 -4.29 7.97
C GLU A 308 -19.15 -2.79 7.95
N ALA A 309 -18.12 -1.97 7.71
CA ALA A 309 -18.29 -0.53 7.59
C ALA A 309 -19.08 -0.14 6.33
N LEU A 310 -18.88 -0.84 5.21
CA LEU A 310 -19.65 -0.63 3.99
C LEU A 310 -21.14 -0.91 4.22
N ASP A 311 -21.47 -2.04 4.86
CA ASP A 311 -22.85 -2.38 5.20
C ASP A 311 -23.47 -1.37 6.16
N PHE A 312 -22.72 -0.95 7.18
CA PHE A 312 -23.14 0.11 8.10
C PHE A 312 -23.45 1.42 7.37
N VAL A 313 -22.61 1.83 6.41
CA VAL A 313 -22.80 3.04 5.60
C VAL A 313 -24.02 2.90 4.68
N VAL A 314 -24.20 1.76 3.99
CA VAL A 314 -25.35 1.50 3.10
C VAL A 314 -26.67 1.61 3.87
N GLU A 315 -26.73 1.05 5.09
CA GLU A 315 -27.93 1.08 5.91
C GLU A 315 -28.18 2.46 6.54
N ASN A 316 -27.14 3.08 7.09
CA ASN A 316 -27.31 4.22 7.99
C ASN A 316 -26.90 5.58 7.39
N PHE A 317 -26.65 5.68 6.08
CA PHE A 317 -26.16 6.94 5.47
C PHE A 317 -26.98 8.17 5.86
N HIS A 318 -28.32 8.06 5.87
CA HIS A 318 -29.23 9.13 6.31
C HIS A 318 -29.06 9.59 7.78
N LEU A 319 -28.56 8.73 8.66
CA LEU A 319 -28.22 9.06 10.04
C LEU A 319 -26.77 9.55 10.19
N ILE A 320 -25.88 9.05 9.33
CA ILE A 320 -24.46 9.43 9.31
C ILE A 320 -24.32 10.86 8.79
N GLN A 321 -24.88 11.14 7.61
CA GLN A 321 -24.66 12.37 6.87
C GLN A 321 -24.87 13.62 7.73
N PRO A 322 -25.96 13.79 8.51
CA PRO A 322 -26.17 14.97 9.35
C PRO A 322 -25.12 15.16 10.45
N ARG A 323 -24.47 14.09 10.92
CA ARG A 323 -23.52 14.09 12.04
C ARG A 323 -22.07 14.27 11.63
N VAL A 324 -21.80 14.27 10.32
CA VAL A 324 -20.46 14.41 9.74
C VAL A 324 -20.38 15.53 8.70
N GLN A 325 -21.35 16.46 8.67
CA GLN A 325 -21.40 17.55 7.68
C GLN A 325 -20.26 18.57 7.78
N GLY A 326 -19.43 18.53 8.85
CA GLY A 326 -18.25 19.38 8.94
C GLY A 326 -17.25 19.08 7.81
N LEU A 327 -16.76 20.16 7.16
CA LEU A 327 -15.65 20.35 6.18
C LEU A 327 -15.39 19.33 5.05
N SER A 328 -15.82 18.06 5.14
CA SER A 328 -15.70 16.98 4.14
C SER A 328 -16.03 15.59 4.76
N GLY A 329 -16.69 15.50 5.92
CA GLY A 329 -16.77 14.23 6.66
C GLY A 329 -17.37 13.07 5.86
N THR A 330 -18.51 13.26 5.18
CA THR A 330 -19.08 12.20 4.34
C THR A 330 -18.22 11.88 3.13
N THR A 331 -17.61 12.89 2.49
CA THR A 331 -16.73 12.66 1.34
C THR A 331 -15.46 11.93 1.74
N ASN A 332 -14.92 12.13 2.94
CA ASN A 332 -13.81 11.34 3.48
C ASN A 332 -14.17 9.86 3.64
N ILE A 333 -15.37 9.55 4.13
CA ILE A 333 -15.87 8.17 4.25
C ILE A 333 -16.01 7.52 2.88
N LEU A 334 -16.68 8.21 1.94
CA LEU A 334 -16.87 7.70 0.57
C LEU A 334 -15.53 7.53 -0.17
N ASN A 335 -14.58 8.45 0.01
CA ASN A 335 -13.23 8.33 -0.55
C ASN A 335 -12.45 7.15 0.06
N ALA A 336 -12.62 6.86 1.35
CA ALA A 336 -12.02 5.70 1.98
C ALA A 336 -12.57 4.40 1.36
N LEU A 337 -13.89 4.30 1.15
CA LEU A 337 -14.50 3.17 0.43
C LEU A 337 -13.97 3.08 -1.00
N SER A 338 -13.94 4.20 -1.74
CA SER A 338 -13.46 4.26 -3.14
C SER A 338 -12.08 3.63 -3.34
N ARG A 339 -11.21 3.71 -2.34
CA ARG A 339 -9.84 3.16 -2.38
C ARG A 339 -9.75 1.66 -2.03
N ARG A 340 -10.83 1.05 -1.53
CA ARG A 340 -10.85 -0.33 -1.02
C ARG A 340 -11.78 -1.26 -1.80
N LEU A 341 -12.78 -0.71 -2.48
CA LEU A 341 -13.77 -1.51 -3.20
C LEU A 341 -13.27 -1.96 -4.58
N THR A 342 -13.18 -3.27 -4.79
CA THR A 342 -12.62 -3.86 -6.01
C THR A 342 -13.49 -4.88 -6.76
N THR A 343 -14.63 -5.33 -6.21
CA THR A 343 -15.39 -6.48 -6.71
C THR A 343 -16.77 -6.08 -7.26
N GLN A 344 -17.40 -6.99 -8.02
CA GLN A 344 -18.78 -6.79 -8.49
C GLN A 344 -19.76 -6.69 -7.31
N ALA A 345 -19.57 -7.48 -6.25
CA ALA A 345 -20.40 -7.41 -5.05
C ALA A 345 -20.32 -6.01 -4.39
N HIS A 346 -19.14 -5.38 -4.39
CA HIS A 346 -19.02 -4.00 -3.93
C HIS A 346 -19.78 -3.02 -4.83
N SER A 347 -19.76 -3.20 -6.16
CA SER A 347 -20.57 -2.38 -7.07
C SER A 347 -22.05 -2.45 -6.72
N ASP A 348 -22.56 -3.65 -6.44
CA ASP A 348 -23.95 -3.87 -6.08
C ASP A 348 -24.31 -3.16 -4.75
N LYS A 349 -23.41 -3.19 -3.75
CA LYS A 349 -23.58 -2.45 -2.48
C LYS A 349 -23.56 -0.93 -2.70
N VAL A 350 -22.71 -0.41 -3.59
CA VAL A 350 -22.67 1.02 -3.93
C VAL A 350 -23.94 1.46 -4.65
N ASP A 351 -24.48 0.62 -5.52
CA ASP A 351 -25.77 0.89 -6.16
C ASP A 351 -26.93 0.84 -5.17
N GLN A 352 -26.88 -0.04 -4.16
CA GLN A 352 -27.84 -0.01 -3.05
C GLN A 352 -27.76 1.28 -2.24
N LEU A 353 -26.55 1.72 -1.87
CA LEU A 353 -26.30 3.02 -1.20
C LEU A 353 -26.91 4.16 -2.03
N PHE A 354 -26.62 4.19 -3.33
CA PHE A 354 -27.16 5.21 -4.23
C PHE A 354 -28.69 5.16 -4.29
N ASN A 355 -29.29 4.00 -4.56
CA ASN A 355 -30.73 3.89 -4.72
C ASN A 355 -31.50 4.28 -3.45
N ARG A 356 -30.98 3.93 -2.28
CA ARG A 356 -31.58 4.26 -0.98
C ARG A 356 -31.50 5.74 -0.62
N HIS A 357 -30.38 6.40 -0.92
CA HIS A 357 -30.05 7.72 -0.36
C HIS A 357 -29.85 8.83 -1.41
N GLN A 358 -30.06 8.57 -2.71
CA GLN A 358 -29.86 9.54 -3.80
C GLN A 358 -30.54 10.90 -3.58
N PHE A 359 -31.69 10.94 -2.89
CA PHE A 359 -32.45 12.17 -2.66
C PHE A 359 -31.84 13.12 -1.61
N ILE A 360 -30.90 12.63 -0.80
CA ILE A 360 -30.23 13.43 0.23
C ILE A 360 -28.77 13.75 -0.10
N PHE A 361 -28.22 13.19 -1.18
CA PHE A 361 -26.83 13.45 -1.56
C PHE A 361 -26.61 14.91 -2.00
N THR A 362 -25.51 15.47 -1.52
CA THR A 362 -24.90 16.69 -2.04
C THR A 362 -24.17 16.41 -3.36
N ALA A 363 -23.81 17.47 -4.09
CA ALA A 363 -23.01 17.35 -5.31
C ALA A 363 -21.63 16.68 -5.05
N GLY A 364 -21.01 16.93 -3.89
CA GLY A 364 -19.74 16.31 -3.52
C GLY A 364 -19.85 14.81 -3.25
N GLU A 365 -20.95 14.38 -2.63
CA GLU A 365 -21.22 12.96 -2.40
C GLU A 365 -21.57 12.24 -3.72
N LEU A 366 -22.35 12.86 -4.61
CA LEU A 366 -22.60 12.33 -5.95
C LEU A 366 -21.31 12.14 -6.75
N ALA A 367 -20.40 13.11 -6.71
CA ALA A 367 -19.08 13.00 -7.32
C ALA A 367 -18.25 11.87 -6.70
N SER A 368 -18.33 11.69 -5.38
CA SER A 368 -17.64 10.60 -4.67
C SER A 368 -18.20 9.24 -5.05
N ILE A 369 -19.52 9.10 -5.22
CA ILE A 369 -20.15 7.87 -5.73
C ILE A 369 -19.70 7.57 -7.16
N GLY A 370 -19.58 8.59 -8.02
CA GLY A 370 -18.99 8.44 -9.36
C GLY A 370 -17.57 7.90 -9.29
N ALA A 371 -16.71 8.50 -8.47
CA ALA A 371 -15.33 8.07 -8.29
C ALA A 371 -15.22 6.63 -7.71
N ILE A 372 -16.13 6.23 -6.80
CA ILE A 372 -16.20 4.84 -6.31
C ILE A 372 -16.48 3.88 -7.47
N ARG A 373 -17.48 4.16 -8.32
CA ARG A 373 -17.81 3.30 -9.47
C ARG A 373 -16.66 3.21 -10.47
N GLU A 374 -15.98 4.32 -10.74
CA GLU A 374 -14.79 4.34 -11.62
C GLU A 374 -13.65 3.49 -11.06
N ASN A 375 -13.36 3.58 -9.76
CA ASN A 375 -12.31 2.78 -9.13
C ASN A 375 -12.64 1.28 -9.08
N ILE A 376 -13.90 0.91 -8.83
CA ILE A 376 -14.34 -0.49 -8.90
C ILE A 376 -14.18 -1.01 -10.33
N ALA A 377 -14.63 -0.26 -11.34
CA ALA A 377 -14.50 -0.65 -12.76
C ALA A 377 -13.03 -0.79 -13.19
N ALA A 378 -12.15 0.10 -12.74
CA ALA A 378 -10.72 0.01 -12.98
C ALA A 378 -10.11 -1.24 -12.32
N SER A 379 -10.56 -1.59 -11.11
CA SER A 379 -10.08 -2.78 -10.38
C SER A 379 -10.56 -4.09 -11.01
N LEU A 380 -11.79 -4.13 -11.53
CA LEU A 380 -12.33 -5.27 -12.27
C LEU A 380 -11.56 -5.49 -13.59
N THR A 381 -11.30 -4.40 -14.32
CA THR A 381 -10.44 -4.45 -15.52
C THR A 381 -9.04 -4.94 -15.18
N TRP A 382 -8.44 -4.40 -14.11
CA TRP A 382 -7.12 -4.83 -13.66
C TRP A 382 -7.09 -6.33 -13.33
N SER A 383 -8.12 -6.81 -12.64
CA SER A 383 -8.23 -8.22 -12.24
C SER A 383 -8.32 -9.11 -13.48
N ALA A 384 -9.15 -8.74 -14.45
CA ALA A 384 -9.32 -9.50 -15.70
C ALA A 384 -8.05 -9.55 -16.57
N GLU A 385 -7.21 -8.52 -16.52
CA GLU A 385 -6.04 -8.41 -17.40
C GLU A 385 -4.71 -8.85 -16.75
N TYR A 386 -4.56 -8.69 -15.43
CA TYR A 386 -3.25 -8.78 -14.77
C TYR A 386 -3.20 -9.72 -13.56
N LEU A 387 -4.33 -10.08 -12.96
CA LEU A 387 -4.36 -10.91 -11.75
C LEU A 387 -3.59 -12.21 -11.97
N ASP A 388 -3.93 -12.96 -13.03
CA ASP A 388 -3.28 -14.24 -13.36
C ASP A 388 -1.76 -14.13 -13.49
N THR A 389 -1.25 -13.01 -14.03
CA THR A 389 0.19 -12.78 -14.17
C THR A 389 0.84 -12.58 -12.81
N VAL A 390 0.23 -11.77 -11.95
CA VAL A 390 0.74 -11.51 -10.59
C VAL A 390 0.66 -12.76 -9.72
N GLU A 391 -0.47 -13.49 -9.78
CA GLU A 391 -0.66 -14.75 -9.05
C GLU A 391 0.36 -15.80 -9.50
N SER A 392 0.55 -15.98 -10.81
CA SER A 392 1.53 -16.92 -11.33
C SER A 392 2.94 -16.57 -10.86
N TRP A 393 3.33 -15.30 -10.92
CA TRP A 393 4.65 -14.86 -10.44
C TRP A 393 4.84 -15.13 -8.94
N LEU A 394 3.83 -14.85 -8.12
CA LEU A 394 3.86 -15.13 -6.68
C LEU A 394 3.98 -16.62 -6.40
N VAL A 395 3.20 -17.46 -7.11
CA VAL A 395 3.24 -18.92 -6.98
C VAL A 395 4.61 -19.46 -7.36
N GLU A 396 5.16 -19.02 -8.49
CA GLU A 396 6.47 -19.48 -8.99
C GLU A 396 7.62 -19.14 -8.04
N ASN A 397 7.55 -18.00 -7.33
CA ASN A 397 8.66 -17.51 -6.52
C ASN A 397 8.51 -17.75 -5.00
N TYR A 398 7.28 -17.86 -4.48
CA TYR A 398 7.01 -17.87 -3.04
C TYR A 398 6.19 -19.07 -2.54
N THR A 399 5.76 -19.98 -3.43
CA THR A 399 5.26 -21.28 -2.98
C THR A 399 6.43 -22.12 -2.47
N ASP A 400 6.25 -22.78 -1.32
CA ASP A 400 7.28 -23.63 -0.74
C ASP A 400 7.69 -24.78 -1.67
N SER A 401 8.76 -24.58 -2.43
CA SER A 401 9.51 -25.67 -3.09
C SER A 401 10.06 -26.70 -2.08
N ALA A 402 10.04 -26.38 -0.78
CA ALA A 402 10.40 -27.27 0.33
C ALA A 402 9.43 -28.47 0.51
N SER A 403 8.22 -28.43 -0.05
CA SER A 403 7.25 -29.54 0.02
C SER A 403 7.38 -30.57 -1.13
N ILE A 404 8.03 -30.21 -2.24
CA ILE A 404 8.19 -31.10 -3.40
C ILE A 404 9.54 -31.87 -3.35
N ILE A 405 10.57 -31.32 -2.68
CA ILE A 405 11.88 -31.98 -2.58
C ILE A 405 11.93 -33.03 -1.46
N THR A 406 11.15 -32.88 -0.39
CA THR A 406 11.12 -33.86 0.72
C THR A 406 10.33 -35.12 0.37
N SER A 407 9.29 -35.03 -0.45
CA SER A 407 8.51 -36.19 -0.91
C SER A 407 9.33 -37.08 -1.86
N SER A 408 10.19 -36.49 -2.68
CA SER A 408 11.07 -37.24 -3.59
C SER A 408 12.23 -37.90 -2.84
N PHE A 409 12.80 -37.25 -1.81
CA PHE A 409 13.89 -37.84 -1.02
C PHE A 409 13.42 -38.96 -0.08
N VAL A 410 12.20 -38.88 0.47
CA VAL A 410 11.64 -39.94 1.32
C VAL A 410 11.27 -41.19 0.50
N ILE A 411 10.84 -41.02 -0.76
CA ILE A 411 10.56 -42.16 -1.65
C ILE A 411 11.88 -42.86 -2.07
N PHE A 412 12.97 -42.12 -2.31
CA PHE A 412 14.26 -42.73 -2.64
C PHE A 412 14.92 -43.48 -1.48
N ILE A 413 14.81 -42.98 -0.23
CA ILE A 413 15.35 -43.67 0.95
C ILE A 413 14.54 -44.95 1.27
N SER A 414 13.22 -44.92 1.06
CA SER A 414 12.34 -46.07 1.29
C SER A 414 12.59 -47.22 0.29
N ILE A 415 12.91 -46.90 -0.97
CA ILE A 415 13.26 -47.90 -1.99
C ILE A 415 14.67 -48.47 -1.74
N PHE A 416 15.62 -47.66 -1.26
CA PHE A 416 16.97 -48.13 -0.94
C PHE A 416 17.01 -49.12 0.24
N ILE A 417 16.17 -48.92 1.27
CA ILE A 417 16.10 -49.83 2.43
C ILE A 417 15.39 -51.15 2.08
N SER A 418 14.49 -51.16 1.09
CA SER A 418 13.81 -52.37 0.62
C SER A 418 14.71 -53.27 -0.24
N ILE A 419 15.61 -52.69 -1.04
CA ILE A 419 16.49 -53.44 -1.95
C ILE A 419 17.68 -54.09 -1.23
N PHE A 420 18.11 -53.58 -0.08
CA PHE A 420 19.26 -54.10 0.66
C PHE A 420 18.93 -54.98 1.88
N ASN A 421 17.65 -55.32 2.10
CA ASN A 421 17.19 -56.19 3.19
C ASN A 421 16.62 -57.54 2.72
N HIS A 422 17.05 -58.03 1.54
CA HIS A 422 16.78 -59.40 1.10
C HIS A 422 18.04 -60.19 0.74
#